data_AF-A0A699XGN8-F1
#
_entry.id   AF-A0A699XGN8-F1
#
_cell.length_a   1.000
_cell.length_b   1.000
_cell.length_c   1.000
_cell.angle_alpha   90.00
_cell.angle_beta   90.00
_cell.angle_gamma   90.00
#
_symmetry.space_group_name_H-M   'P 1'
#
loop_
_entity.id
_entity.type
_entity.pdbx_description
1 polymer ?
#
loop_
_entity_poly.entity_id
_entity_poly.type
_entity_poly.pdbx_seq_one_letter_code
_entity_poly.pdbx_strand_id
1 'polypeptide(L)' 'SASVDKTVRMWKLGHHECLKIFTHTNYVTCVEFNPVDDNYFISGSIDGKVRIWDVH' A
#
# COMPACT_ATOMS: atom_id res chain seq x y z
N SER A 1 -7.12 2.85 -0.56
CA SER A 1 -7.91 2.36 -1.72
C SER A 1 -7.61 3.23 -2.94
N ALA A 2 -7.67 2.61 -4.12
CA ALA A 2 -7.62 3.14 -5.48
C ALA A 2 -6.62 4.28 -5.78
N SER A 3 -5.44 3.94 -6.29
CA SER A 3 -4.50 4.93 -6.85
C SER A 3 -4.13 4.61 -8.30
N VAL A 4 -4.35 5.59 -9.18
CA VAL A 4 -3.97 5.57 -10.59
C VAL A 4 -2.45 5.73 -10.74
N ASP A 5 -1.77 6.28 -9.72
CA ASP A 5 -0.32 6.47 -9.73
C ASP A 5 0.48 5.16 -9.55
N LYS A 6 -0.22 4.02 -9.41
CA LYS A 6 0.34 2.68 -9.26
C LYS A 6 1.14 2.49 -7.96
N THR A 7 0.94 3.35 -6.96
CA THR A 7 1.62 3.26 -5.68
C THR A 7 0.66 3.15 -4.51
N VAL A 8 1.13 2.48 -3.46
CA VAL A 8 0.64 2.67 -2.09
C VAL A 8 1.68 3.50 -1.35
N ARG A 9 1.25 4.49 -0.57
CA ARG A 9 2.14 5.36 0.19
C ARG A 9 1.78 5.33 1.67
N MET A 10 2.81 5.22 2.50
CA MET A 10 2.68 5.28 3.95
C MET A 10 3.09 6.67 4.42
N TRP A 11 2.25 7.29 5.24
CA TRP A 11 2.43 8.67 5.68
C TRP A 11 2.54 8.74 7.19
N LYS A 12 3.43 9.62 7.69
CA LYS A 12 3.45 10.00 9.10
C LYS A 12 2.47 11.15 9.31
N LEU A 13 1.43 10.89 10.10
CA LEU A 13 0.46 11.92 10.47
C LEU A 13 1.15 13.05 11.25
N GLY A 14 0.74 14.29 11.01
CA GLY A 14 1.26 15.49 11.68
C GLY A 14 2.57 16.06 11.12
N HIS A 15 3.31 15.33 10.28
CA HIS A 15 4.59 15.79 9.71
C HIS A 15 4.57 15.98 8.19
N HIS A 16 3.45 15.71 7.52
CA HIS A 16 3.34 15.72 6.04
C HIS A 16 4.45 14.91 5.35
N GLU A 17 4.96 13.88 6.01
CA GLU A 17 6.11 13.09 5.56
C GLU A 17 5.64 11.75 4.97
N CYS A 18 6.09 11.45 3.76
CA CYS A 18 5.91 10.14 3.13
C CYS A 18 7.04 9.22 3.60
N LEU A 19 6.71 8.24 4.43
CA LEU A 19 7.68 7.30 5.01
C LEU A 19 8.16 6.28 3.99
N LYS A 20 7.24 5.75 3.16
CA LYS A 20 7.54 4.64 2.25
C LYS A 20 6.59 4.63 1.06
N ILE A 21 7.08 4.13 -0.07
CA ILE A 21 6.33 3.98 -1.32
C ILE A 21 6.44 2.53 -1.77
N PHE A 22 5.30 1.91 -2.03
CA PHE A 22 5.19 0.53 -2.52
C PHE A 22 4.63 0.53 -3.93
N THR A 23 5.39 -0.02 -4.87
CA THR A 23 5.09 0.12 -6.31
C THR A 23 4.39 -1.12 -6.87
N HIS A 24 3.33 -0.88 -7.63
CA HIS A 24 2.66 -1.84 -8.48
C HIS A 24 2.96 -1.57 -9.96
N THR A 25 2.67 -2.54 -10.83
CA THR A 25 2.85 -2.36 -12.28
C THR A 25 1.63 -1.73 -12.95
N ASN A 26 0.49 -1.66 -12.25
CA ASN A 26 -0.74 -1.04 -12.68
C ASN A 26 -1.52 -0.45 -11.49
N TYR A 27 -2.71 0.12 -11.73
CA TYR A 27 -3.51 0.80 -10.72
C TYR A 27 -3.76 -0.08 -9.51
N VAL A 28 -3.58 0.48 -8.33
CA VAL A 28 -3.97 -0.17 -7.07
C VAL A 28 -5.48 -0.04 -6.97
N THR A 29 -6.18 -1.10 -6.58
CA THR A 29 -7.64 -1.12 -6.46
C THR A 29 -8.10 -1.17 -5.01
N CYS A 30 -7.35 -1.85 -4.14
CA CYS A 30 -7.65 -1.98 -2.71
C CYS A 30 -6.37 -2.01 -1.87
N VAL A 31 -6.52 -1.67 -0.58
CA VAL A 31 -5.50 -1.76 0.47
C VAL A 31 -6.22 -2.15 1.76
N GLU A 32 -5.66 -3.09 2.50
CA GLU A 32 -6.16 -3.54 3.80
C GLU A 32 -4.97 -3.88 4.71
N PHE A 33 -4.98 -3.39 5.95
CA PHE A 33 -4.00 -3.79 6.96
C PHE A 33 -4.35 -5.17 7.51
N ASN A 34 -3.34 -5.95 7.88
CA ASN A 34 -3.58 -7.17 8.62
C ASN A 34 -4.19 -6.81 9.99
N PRO A 35 -5.35 -7.38 10.38
CA PRO A 35 -6.05 -7.01 11.61
C PRO A 35 -5.37 -7.54 12.90
N VAL A 36 -4.35 -8.39 12.78
CA VAL A 36 -3.64 -9.00 13.93
C VAL A 36 -2.18 -8.56 14.00
N ASP A 37 -1.54 -8.34 12.85
CA ASP A 37 -0.12 -7.95 12.77
C ASP A 37 0.06 -6.70 11.91
N ASP A 38 0.23 -5.56 12.57
CA ASP A 38 0.41 -4.25 11.94
C ASP A 38 1.69 -4.13 11.10
N ASN A 39 2.58 -5.14 11.13
CA ASN A 39 3.79 -5.18 10.32
C ASN A 39 3.49 -5.43 8.83
N TYR A 40 2.28 -5.89 8.51
CA TYR A 40 1.91 -6.24 7.15
C TYR A 40 0.61 -5.58 6.68
N PHE A 41 0.57 -5.29 5.40
CA PHE A 41 -0.67 -4.96 4.72
C PHE A 41 -0.72 -5.62 3.35
N ILE A 42 -1.93 -5.73 2.81
CA ILE A 42 -2.22 -6.33 1.52
C ILE A 42 -2.73 -5.25 0.58
N SER A 43 -2.32 -5.31 -0.68
CA SER A 43 -2.89 -4.49 -1.75
C SER A 43 -3.19 -5.30 -3.00
N GLY A 44 -4.32 -4.97 -3.63
CA GLY A 44 -4.74 -5.52 -4.92
C GLY A 44 -4.50 -4.52 -6.05
N SER A 45 -4.25 -5.01 -7.26
CA SER A 45 -4.01 -4.18 -8.44
C SER A 45 -4.66 -4.75 -9.70
N ILE A 46 -4.94 -3.87 -10.66
CA ILE A 46 -5.38 -4.22 -12.03
C ILE A 46 -4.30 -5.05 -12.76
N ASP A 47 -3.07 -5.10 -12.27
CA ASP A 47 -2.03 -5.99 -12.82
C ASP A 47 -2.29 -7.49 -12.56
N GLY A 48 -3.44 -7.82 -11.97
CA GLY A 48 -3.87 -9.19 -11.69
C GLY A 48 -3.19 -9.81 -10.49
N LYS A 49 -2.43 -9.02 -9.71
CA LYS A 49 -1.71 -9.52 -8.53
C LYS A 49 -2.21 -8.86 -7.25
N VAL A 50 -2.23 -9.68 -6.21
CA VAL A 50 -2.29 -9.26 -4.81
C VAL A 50 -0.86 -9.33 -4.25
N ARG A 51 -0.47 -8.33 -3.46
CA ARG A 51 0.85 -8.26 -2.83
C ARG A 51 0.70 -8.08 -1.33
N ILE A 52 1.59 -8.72 -0.59
CA ILE A 52 1.77 -8.53 0.85
C ILE A 52 3.05 -7.71 1.01
N TRP A 53 2.99 -6.69 1.86
CA TRP A 53 4.08 -5.75 2.07
C TRP A 53 4.44 -5.70 3.55
N ASP A 54 5.74 -5.71 3.82
CA ASP A 54 6.29 -5.40 5.13
C ASP A 54 6.42 -3.87 5.29
N VAL A 55 5.89 -3.33 6.40
CA VAL A 55 5.92 -1.90 6.69
C VAL A 55 7.24 -1.43 7.29
N HIS A 56 8.08 -2.33 7.85
CA HIS A 56 9.38 -2.01 8.45
C HIS A 56 10.50 -1.80 7.43
#